data_AF-A0AA85KGA7-F1
#
_entry.id   AF-A0AA85KGA7-F1
#
_cell.length_a   1.000
_cell.length_b   1.000
_cell.length_c   1.000
_cell.angle_alpha   90.00
_cell.angle_beta   90.00
_cell.angle_gamma   90.00
#
_symmetry.space_group_name_H-M   'P 1'
#
loop_
_entity.id
_entity.type
_entity.pdbx_description
1 polymer ?
#
loop_
_entity_poly.entity_id
_entity_poly.type
_entity_poly.pdbx_seq_one_letter_code
_entity_poly.pdbx_strand_id
1 'polypeptide(L)'
;MKPRPEKPPTPSAPKRLLYMNLQFNGDQSTEILRNRLSRSLKKTFPAAELRLTFSTRPMIRMNVKDKLPLLASSMCIYQFTCSCGARYIGRTQRSLSKRVNEHLPSWFYKGENRCPRSSILEHLIDSGHQVKPEINFKVIYRIQGNLAKSVRIKLLHIAEAMAIHLLNPELCIQKKFVHSLNLQWT
;
A
#
# COMPACT_ATOMS: atom_id res chain seq x y z
N MET A 1 -32.42 1.02 -70.76
CA MET A 1 -31.88 0.51 -69.48
C MET A 1 -31.13 1.65 -68.79
N LYS A 2 -31.56 2.11 -67.60
CA LYS A 2 -30.82 3.15 -66.87
C LYS A 2 -29.60 2.50 -66.17
N PRO A 3 -28.39 3.06 -66.29
CA PRO A 3 -27.21 2.53 -65.61
C PRO A 3 -27.38 2.64 -64.10
N ARG A 4 -27.00 1.57 -63.39
CA ARG A 4 -27.01 1.48 -61.93
C ARG A 4 -26.01 2.52 -61.38
N PRO A 5 -26.38 3.35 -60.38
CA PRO A 5 -25.46 4.32 -59.83
C PRO A 5 -24.24 3.62 -59.20
N GLU A 6 -23.05 4.09 -59.57
CA GLU A 6 -21.79 3.63 -58.99
C GLU A 6 -21.76 3.96 -57.49
N LYS A 7 -21.34 2.98 -56.69
CA LYS A 7 -21.21 3.16 -55.24
C LYS A 7 -20.11 4.20 -54.97
N PRO A 8 -20.33 5.15 -54.05
CA PRO A 8 -19.32 6.14 -53.73
C PRO A 8 -18.04 5.47 -53.20
N PRO A 9 -16.85 6.02 -53.54
CA PRO A 9 -15.59 5.48 -53.06
C PRO A 9 -15.52 5.56 -51.52
N THR A 10 -15.24 4.43 -50.89
CA THR A 10 -15.11 4.35 -49.43
C THR A 10 -13.86 5.12 -48.98
N PRO A 11 -13.99 6.13 -48.11
CA PRO A 11 -12.84 6.85 -47.58
C PRO A 11 -11.95 5.91 -46.75
N SER A 12 -10.70 5.75 -47.17
CA SER A 12 -9.70 4.89 -46.51
C SER A 12 -8.80 5.74 -45.60
N ALA A 13 -9.16 5.88 -44.33
CA ALA A 13 -8.30 6.46 -43.31
C ALA A 13 -7.57 5.36 -42.51
N PRO A 14 -6.30 5.57 -42.10
CA PRO A 14 -5.58 4.62 -41.27
C PRO A 14 -6.27 4.49 -39.91
N LYS A 15 -6.59 3.25 -39.51
CA LYS A 15 -7.30 3.00 -38.25
C LYS A 15 -6.36 3.11 -37.06
N ARG A 16 -6.78 3.83 -36.02
CA ARG A 16 -6.08 3.86 -34.73
C ARG A 16 -6.48 2.67 -33.86
N LEU A 17 -5.48 1.97 -33.32
CA LEU A 17 -5.68 0.82 -32.43
C LEU A 17 -6.06 1.28 -31.02
N LEU A 18 -7.17 0.75 -30.51
CA LEU A 18 -7.65 0.96 -29.14
C LEU A 18 -7.60 -0.36 -28.38
N TYR A 19 -7.02 -0.34 -27.18
CA TYR A 19 -6.91 -1.51 -26.32
C TYR A 19 -7.84 -1.37 -25.12
N MET A 20 -8.61 -2.41 -24.83
CA MET A 20 -9.47 -2.45 -23.65
C MET A 20 -9.43 -3.86 -23.05
N ASN A 21 -9.11 -3.92 -21.76
CA ASN A 21 -9.06 -5.16 -20.98
C ASN A 21 -10.32 -5.29 -20.12
N LEU A 22 -11.01 -6.43 -20.21
CA LEU A 22 -12.27 -6.70 -19.53
C LEU A 22 -12.17 -8.00 -18.74
N GLN A 23 -13.04 -8.18 -17.74
CA GLN A 23 -13.11 -9.44 -17.01
C GLN A 23 -13.78 -10.53 -17.87
N PHE A 24 -13.21 -11.73 -17.86
CA PHE A 24 -13.78 -12.90 -18.50
C PHE A 24 -14.90 -13.50 -17.64
N ASN A 25 -16.13 -13.49 -18.18
CA ASN A 25 -17.35 -13.99 -17.51
C ASN A 25 -17.98 -15.18 -18.27
N GLY A 26 -17.17 -15.99 -18.96
CA GLY A 26 -17.62 -17.10 -19.81
C GLY A 26 -17.78 -16.72 -21.28
N ASP A 27 -17.68 -17.72 -22.16
CA ASP A 27 -17.54 -17.52 -23.61
C ASP A 27 -18.73 -16.82 -24.25
N GLN A 28 -19.97 -17.19 -23.87
CA GLN A 28 -21.16 -16.53 -24.41
C GLN A 28 -21.22 -15.04 -24.04
N SER A 29 -20.93 -14.72 -22.77
CA SER A 29 -20.96 -13.36 -22.25
C SER A 29 -19.89 -12.47 -22.91
N THR A 30 -18.66 -12.99 -23.06
CA THR A 30 -17.56 -12.25 -23.68
C THR A 30 -17.80 -12.03 -25.17
N GLU A 31 -18.37 -13.01 -25.87
CA GLU A 31 -18.70 -12.90 -27.29
C GLU A 31 -19.82 -11.87 -27.54
N ILE A 32 -20.88 -11.90 -26.72
CA ILE A 32 -21.95 -10.89 -26.78
C ILE A 32 -21.38 -9.49 -26.54
N LEU A 33 -20.53 -9.34 -25.52
CA LEU A 33 -19.92 -8.07 -25.17
C LEU A 33 -19.00 -7.55 -26.27
N ARG A 34 -18.16 -8.43 -26.84
CA ARG A 34 -17.31 -8.13 -27.99
C ARG A 34 -18.13 -7.62 -29.16
N ASN A 35 -19.19 -8.33 -29.53
CA ASN A 35 -20.03 -7.98 -30.67
C ASN A 35 -20.79 -6.67 -30.48
N ARG A 36 -21.24 -6.37 -29.26
CA ARG A 36 -21.90 -5.10 -28.94
C ARG A 36 -20.91 -3.93 -29.02
N LEU A 37 -19.75 -4.07 -28.38
CA LEU A 37 -18.72 -3.02 -28.37
C LEU A 37 -18.17 -2.75 -29.76
N SER A 38 -17.85 -3.79 -30.53
CA SER A 38 -17.37 -3.63 -31.90
C SER A 38 -18.40 -2.98 -32.82
N ARG A 39 -19.70 -3.30 -32.68
CA ARG A 39 -20.77 -2.64 -33.45
C ARG A 39 -20.92 -1.17 -33.08
N SER A 40 -20.95 -0.86 -31.79
CA SER A 40 -21.06 0.53 -31.32
C SER A 40 -19.86 1.36 -31.78
N LEU A 41 -18.64 0.82 -31.67
CA LEU A 41 -17.42 1.53 -32.04
C LEU A 41 -17.29 1.75 -33.54
N LYS A 42 -17.70 0.79 -34.38
CA LYS A 42 -17.76 1.00 -35.84
C LYS A 42 -18.74 2.11 -36.22
N LYS A 43 -19.83 2.29 -35.46
CA LYS A 43 -20.83 3.34 -35.71
C LYS A 43 -20.34 4.72 -35.29
N THR A 44 -19.68 4.83 -34.12
CA THR A 44 -19.27 6.13 -33.55
C THR A 44 -17.87 6.56 -33.99
N PHE A 45 -16.95 5.61 -34.19
CA PHE A 45 -15.55 5.87 -34.54
C PHE A 45 -15.06 4.93 -35.66
N PRO A 46 -15.43 5.18 -36.93
CA PRO A 46 -15.04 4.33 -38.07
C PRO A 46 -13.53 4.21 -38.28
N ALA A 47 -12.78 5.24 -37.86
CA ALA A 47 -11.33 5.30 -37.93
C ALA A 47 -10.61 4.62 -36.74
N ALA A 48 -11.34 3.89 -35.89
CA ALA A 48 -10.76 3.16 -34.76
C ALA A 48 -10.92 1.64 -34.93
N GLU A 49 -9.90 0.91 -34.50
CA GLU A 49 -9.91 -0.56 -34.42
C GLU A 49 -9.76 -0.99 -32.96
N LEU A 50 -10.81 -1.63 -32.43
CA LEU A 50 -10.84 -2.08 -31.04
C LEU A 50 -10.24 -3.48 -30.90
N ARG A 51 -9.23 -3.61 -30.03
CA ARG A 51 -8.67 -4.86 -29.55
C ARG A 51 -9.09 -5.10 -28.10
N LEU A 52 -9.95 -6.10 -27.92
CA LEU A 52 -10.43 -6.53 -26.61
C LEU A 52 -9.56 -7.68 -26.11
N THR A 53 -9.08 -7.54 -24.88
CA THR A 53 -8.49 -8.63 -24.11
C THR A 53 -9.41 -8.96 -22.95
N PHE A 54 -9.55 -10.26 -22.65
CA PHE A 54 -10.32 -10.73 -21.52
C PHE A 54 -9.38 -11.42 -20.54
N SER A 55 -9.40 -10.98 -19.29
CA SER A 55 -8.61 -11.58 -18.21
C SER A 55 -9.50 -12.28 -17.20
N THR A 56 -9.10 -13.47 -16.80
CA THR A 56 -9.68 -14.16 -15.64
C THR A 56 -9.00 -13.64 -14.38
N ARG A 57 -9.73 -13.61 -13.27
CA ARG A 57 -9.09 -13.48 -11.96
C ARG A 57 -8.48 -14.85 -11.63
N PRO A 58 -7.16 -14.95 -11.36
CA PRO A 58 -6.58 -16.23 -10.97
C PRO A 58 -7.29 -16.74 -9.71
N MET A 59 -7.91 -17.92 -9.80
CA MET A 59 -8.64 -18.54 -8.68
C MET A 59 -7.70 -18.86 -7.52
N ILE A 60 -6.45 -19.21 -7.82
CA ILE A 60 -5.43 -19.52 -6.83
C ILE A 60 -4.41 -18.38 -6.84
N ARG A 61 -4.43 -17.55 -5.79
CA ARG A 61 -3.30 -16.68 -5.48
C ARG A 61 -2.26 -17.50 -4.72
N MET A 62 -1.41 -18.23 -5.43
CA MET A 62 -0.24 -18.84 -4.81
C MET A 62 0.65 -17.70 -4.30
N ASN A 63 0.73 -17.52 -2.99
CA ASN A 63 1.83 -16.77 -2.40
C ASN A 63 3.06 -17.68 -2.47
N VAL A 64 3.66 -17.79 -3.66
CA VAL A 64 4.83 -18.66 -3.93
C VAL A 64 6.05 -18.24 -3.11
N LYS A 65 6.05 -17.00 -2.59
CA LYS A 65 7.15 -16.46 -1.82
C LYS A 65 6.97 -16.74 -0.34
N ASP A 66 8.06 -17.19 0.29
CA ASP A 66 8.15 -17.30 1.75
C ASP A 66 7.71 -16.01 2.42
N LYS A 67 6.98 -16.14 3.53
CA LYS A 67 6.65 -15.00 4.38
C LYS A 67 7.96 -14.39 4.87
N LEU A 68 8.28 -13.18 4.41
CA LEU A 68 9.48 -12.49 4.90
C LEU A 68 9.41 -12.41 6.44
N PRO A 69 10.50 -12.75 7.15
CA PRO A 69 10.54 -12.69 8.59
C PRO A 69 10.18 -11.27 9.06
N LEU A 70 9.48 -11.18 10.18
CA LEU A 70 8.86 -9.93 10.65
C LEU A 70 9.88 -8.77 10.72
N LEU A 71 11.08 -9.07 11.21
CA LEU A 71 12.20 -8.14 11.34
C LEU A 71 12.81 -7.68 10.00
N ALA A 72 12.64 -8.45 8.92
CA ALA A 72 13.05 -8.07 7.57
C ALA A 72 12.02 -7.18 6.85
N SER A 73 10.85 -6.94 7.47
CA SER A 73 9.84 -6.06 6.90
C SER A 73 10.35 -4.62 6.80
N SER A 74 10.16 -4.02 5.63
CA SER A 74 10.39 -2.60 5.36
C SER A 74 9.09 -1.92 4.94
N MET A 75 9.08 -0.58 4.89
CA MET A 75 7.89 0.22 4.54
C MET A 75 6.68 -0.17 5.40
N CYS A 76 6.86 -0.19 6.71
CA CYS A 76 5.86 -0.68 7.65
C CYS A 76 5.71 0.19 8.89
N ILE A 77 4.55 0.06 9.51
CA ILE A 77 4.24 0.58 10.84
C ILE A 77 4.40 -0.58 11.82
N TYR A 78 5.16 -0.35 12.87
CA TYR A 78 5.38 -1.30 13.94
C TYR A 78 4.86 -0.75 15.27
N GLN A 79 4.54 -1.68 16.15
CA GLN A 79 4.20 -1.45 17.53
C GLN A 79 5.27 -2.10 18.41
N PHE A 80 5.78 -1.34 19.38
CA PHE A 80 6.48 -1.89 20.52
C PHE A 80 5.53 -1.95 21.71
N THR A 81 5.56 -3.05 22.46
CA THR A 81 4.78 -3.25 23.68
C THR A 81 5.71 -3.69 24.78
N CYS A 82 5.79 -2.92 25.86
CA CYS A 82 6.57 -3.28 27.05
C CYS A 82 5.80 -4.30 27.92
N SER A 83 6.50 -4.99 28.81
CA SER A 83 5.91 -5.89 29.80
C SER A 83 4.93 -5.19 30.75
N CYS A 84 5.10 -3.89 31.00
CA CYS A 84 4.17 -3.08 31.78
C CYS A 84 2.92 -2.63 31.00
N GLY A 85 2.79 -3.02 29.73
CA GLY A 85 1.68 -2.63 28.86
C GLY A 85 1.89 -1.31 28.12
N ALA A 86 2.94 -0.53 28.42
CA ALA A 86 3.24 0.70 27.69
C ALA A 86 3.53 0.42 26.21
N ARG A 87 2.91 1.21 25.33
CA ARG A 87 2.98 1.03 23.88
C ARG A 87 3.70 2.17 23.20
N TYR A 88 4.38 1.83 22.11
CA TYR A 88 4.95 2.78 21.15
C TYR A 88 4.53 2.38 19.75
N ILE A 89 4.17 3.36 18.93
CA ILE A 89 3.92 3.19 17.50
C ILE A 89 4.97 3.98 16.73
N GLY A 90 5.60 3.33 15.77
CA GLY A 90 6.56 3.98 14.89
C GLY A 90 6.48 3.47 13.47
N ARG A 91 6.98 4.28 12.55
CA ARG A 91 7.19 3.88 11.16
C ARG A 91 8.63 3.54 10.85
N THR A 92 8.84 2.68 9.86
CA THR A 92 10.16 2.48 9.25
C THR A 92 10.09 2.37 7.74
N GLN A 93 10.97 3.12 7.07
CA GLN A 93 11.25 2.94 5.65
C GLN A 93 12.26 1.80 5.43
N ARG A 94 13.21 1.65 6.35
CA ARG A 94 14.24 0.59 6.32
C ARG A 94 13.69 -0.69 6.96
N SER A 95 14.49 -1.75 7.04
CA SER A 95 14.07 -2.98 7.74
C SER A 95 13.78 -2.70 9.22
N LEU A 96 12.78 -3.37 9.77
CA LEU A 96 12.42 -3.27 11.18
C LEU A 96 13.62 -3.65 12.08
N SER A 97 14.43 -4.64 11.71
CA SER A 97 15.64 -5.01 12.42
C SER A 97 16.59 -3.83 12.64
N LYS A 98 16.83 -3.02 11.61
CA LYS A 98 17.67 -1.82 11.72
C LYS A 98 17.05 -0.82 12.68
N ARG A 99 15.73 -0.64 12.62
CA ARG A 99 15.03 0.31 13.49
C ARG A 99 15.03 -0.15 14.96
N VAL A 100 14.90 -1.44 15.21
CA VAL A 100 15.04 -2.03 16.54
C VAL A 100 16.44 -1.76 17.10
N ASN A 101 17.49 -1.98 16.30
CA ASN A 101 18.88 -1.71 16.74
C ASN A 101 19.15 -0.22 16.99
N GLU A 102 18.44 0.68 16.32
CA GLU A 102 18.49 2.12 16.61
C GLU A 102 17.83 2.46 17.96
N HIS A 103 16.77 1.74 18.34
CA HIS A 103 16.11 1.87 19.65
C HIS A 103 16.88 1.18 20.78
N LEU A 104 17.46 0.01 20.50
CA LEU A 104 18.16 -0.85 21.45
C LEU A 104 19.64 -0.97 21.05
N PRO A 105 20.44 0.07 21.30
CA PRO A 105 21.85 0.06 20.94
C PRO A 105 22.63 -0.96 21.77
N SER A 106 23.75 -1.46 21.25
CA SER A 106 24.55 -2.49 21.90
C SER A 106 25.04 -2.11 23.31
N TRP A 107 25.29 -0.82 23.55
CA TRP A 107 25.73 -0.32 24.86
C TRP A 107 24.67 -0.46 25.95
N PHE A 108 23.37 -0.49 25.60
CA PHE A 108 22.29 -0.69 26.57
C PHE A 108 22.40 -2.06 27.24
N TYR A 109 22.70 -3.10 26.46
CA TYR A 109 22.94 -4.44 26.99
C TYR A 109 24.24 -4.57 27.79
N LYS A 110 25.18 -3.64 27.60
CA LYS A 110 26.44 -3.60 28.34
C LYS A 110 26.33 -2.82 29.66
N GLY A 111 25.17 -2.24 29.97
CA GLY A 111 24.96 -1.43 31.17
C GLY A 111 25.70 -0.08 31.15
N GLU A 112 26.10 0.41 29.98
CA GLU A 112 26.71 1.74 29.87
C GLU A 112 25.63 2.82 30.02
N ASN A 113 25.89 3.86 30.82
CA ASN A 113 24.97 4.96 30.98
C ASN A 113 25.23 6.04 29.91
N ARG A 114 24.40 6.08 28.87
CA ARG A 114 24.45 7.11 27.81
C ARG A 114 23.09 7.76 27.62
N CYS A 115 23.08 8.95 27.02
CA CYS A 115 21.86 9.69 26.75
C CYS A 115 20.92 8.89 25.80
N PRO A 116 19.65 8.65 26.21
CA PRO A 116 18.70 7.90 25.41
C PRO A 116 18.32 8.65 24.13
N ARG A 117 18.29 7.94 22.99
CA ARG A 117 17.95 8.51 21.67
C ARG A 117 16.50 8.29 21.26
N SER A 118 15.71 7.62 22.10
CA SER A 118 14.30 7.34 21.81
C SER A 118 13.50 7.14 23.09
N SER A 119 12.20 7.42 23.02
CA SER A 119 11.28 7.24 24.15
C SER A 119 11.14 5.79 24.60
N ILE A 120 11.32 4.82 23.69
CA ILE A 120 11.41 3.40 24.07
C ILE A 120 12.60 3.20 25.00
N LEU A 121 13.78 3.67 24.60
CA LEU A 121 15.01 3.46 25.37
C LEU A 121 14.98 4.19 26.71
N GLU A 122 14.50 5.43 26.71
CA GLU A 122 14.29 6.22 27.93
C GLU A 122 13.38 5.47 28.93
N HIS A 123 12.22 5.01 28.47
CA HIS A 123 11.31 4.20 29.29
C HIS A 123 11.96 2.93 29.84
N LEU A 124 12.80 2.24 29.05
CA LEU A 124 13.47 1.02 29.50
C LEU A 124 14.55 1.28 30.54
N ILE A 125 15.26 2.41 30.44
CA ILE A 125 16.22 2.84 31.46
C ILE A 125 15.49 3.17 32.76
N ASP A 126 14.39 3.93 32.68
CA ASP A 126 13.63 4.36 33.86
C ASP A 126 12.93 3.22 34.58
N SER A 127 12.43 2.24 33.83
CA SER A 127 11.68 1.10 34.38
C SER A 127 12.54 -0.13 34.71
N GLY A 128 13.75 -0.23 34.16
CA GLY A 128 14.58 -1.42 34.27
C GLY A 128 14.00 -2.67 33.60
N HIS A 129 12.99 -2.53 32.74
CA HIS A 129 12.34 -3.67 32.09
C HIS A 129 13.22 -4.34 31.03
N GLN A 130 13.15 -5.67 30.97
CA GLN A 130 13.84 -6.46 29.97
C GLN A 130 13.03 -6.52 28.67
N VAL A 131 13.73 -6.45 27.53
CA VAL A 131 13.10 -6.49 26.19
C VAL A 131 13.67 -7.62 25.36
N LYS A 132 12.77 -8.40 24.75
CA LYS A 132 13.08 -9.38 23.73
C LYS A 132 12.53 -8.87 22.40
N PRO A 133 13.38 -8.41 21.46
CA PRO A 133 12.94 -7.77 20.24
C PRO A 133 11.91 -8.56 19.42
N GLU A 134 12.02 -9.89 19.40
CA GLU A 134 11.13 -10.78 18.64
C GLU A 134 9.68 -10.82 19.17
N ILE A 135 9.51 -10.55 20.47
CA ILE A 135 8.21 -10.61 21.15
C ILE A 135 7.64 -9.19 21.28
N ASN A 136 8.48 -8.24 21.70
CA ASN A 136 8.03 -6.89 22.02
C ASN A 136 7.75 -6.04 20.78
N PHE A 137 8.37 -6.32 19.63
CA PHE A 137 8.12 -5.61 18.38
C PHE A 137 7.22 -6.42 17.44
N LYS A 138 6.13 -5.79 17.01
CA LYS A 138 5.17 -6.37 16.06
C LYS A 138 4.91 -5.42 14.92
N VAL A 139 4.86 -5.93 13.69
CA VAL A 139 4.40 -5.15 12.53
C VAL A 139 2.87 -5.12 12.53
N ILE A 140 2.29 -3.93 12.57
CA ILE A 140 0.83 -3.74 12.56
C ILE A 140 0.29 -3.48 11.15
N TYR A 141 1.08 -2.83 10.30
CA TYR A 141 0.66 -2.50 8.93
C TYR A 141 1.87 -2.45 7.99
N ARG A 142 1.69 -2.93 6.75
CA ARG A 142 2.72 -2.93 5.70
C ARG A 142 2.17 -2.24 4.46
N ILE A 143 2.95 -1.34 3.89
CA ILE A 143 2.60 -0.69 2.63
C ILE A 143 2.97 -1.61 1.48
N GLN A 144 2.02 -1.79 0.56
CA GLN A 144 2.23 -2.64 -0.61
C GLN A 144 3.31 -2.05 -1.54
N GLY A 145 4.09 -2.95 -2.13
CA GLY A 145 5.24 -2.59 -2.98
C GLY A 145 4.90 -2.17 -4.40
N ASN A 146 3.64 -2.31 -4.82
CA ASN A 146 3.14 -1.99 -6.17
C ASN A 146 2.97 -0.48 -6.43
N LEU A 147 3.15 0.37 -5.41
CA LEU A 147 3.00 1.82 -5.52
C LEU A 147 4.35 2.54 -5.68
N ALA A 148 4.33 3.70 -6.34
CA ALA A 148 5.48 4.60 -6.47
C ALA A 148 6.07 4.97 -5.10
N LYS A 149 7.40 5.16 -5.02
CA LYS A 149 8.11 5.41 -3.75
C LYS A 149 7.58 6.64 -3.00
N SER A 150 7.34 7.74 -3.70
CA SER A 150 6.80 8.99 -3.12
C SER A 150 5.43 8.77 -2.46
N VAL A 151 4.55 8.03 -3.13
CA VAL A 151 3.21 7.69 -2.61
C VAL A 151 3.33 6.81 -1.37
N ARG A 152 4.22 5.80 -1.38
CA ARG A 152 4.44 4.93 -0.23
C ARG A 152 4.91 5.69 1.01
N ILE A 153 5.82 6.66 0.84
CA ILE A 153 6.30 7.48 1.97
C ILE A 153 5.16 8.30 2.57
N LYS A 154 4.33 8.94 1.72
CA LYS A 154 3.16 9.70 2.19
C LYS A 154 2.17 8.81 2.95
N LEU A 155 1.85 7.64 2.38
CA LEU A 155 0.99 6.65 3.04
C LEU A 155 1.55 6.19 4.38
N LEU A 156 2.88 6.08 4.51
CA LEU A 156 3.53 5.70 5.76
C LEU A 156 3.33 6.76 6.84
N HIS A 157 3.42 8.03 6.47
CA HIS A 157 3.20 9.14 7.41
C HIS A 157 1.74 9.19 7.85
N ILE A 158 0.80 9.05 6.91
CA ILE A 158 -0.64 9.05 7.19
C ILE A 158 -1.01 7.85 8.08
N ALA A 159 -0.55 6.64 7.72
CA ALA A 159 -0.83 5.43 8.48
C ALA A 159 -0.26 5.48 9.91
N GLU A 160 0.94 6.04 10.09
CA GLU A 160 1.51 6.26 11.43
C GLU A 160 0.63 7.21 12.25
N ALA A 161 0.26 8.37 11.69
CA ALA A 161 -0.57 9.35 12.37
C ALA A 161 -1.92 8.76 12.77
N MET A 162 -2.57 8.02 11.86
CA MET A 162 -3.81 7.30 12.15
C MET A 162 -3.63 6.25 13.25
N ALA A 163 -2.55 5.47 13.20
CA ALA A 163 -2.29 4.44 14.21
C ALA A 163 -2.02 5.05 15.60
N ILE A 164 -1.27 6.15 15.68
CA ILE A 164 -1.05 6.88 16.94
C ILE A 164 -2.38 7.44 17.47
N HIS A 165 -3.20 8.02 16.60
CA HIS A 165 -4.49 8.59 16.98
C HIS A 165 -5.45 7.51 17.51
N LEU A 166 -5.60 6.40 16.78
CA LEU A 166 -6.54 5.33 17.13
C LEU A 166 -6.10 4.49 18.33
N LEU A 167 -4.81 4.18 18.43
CA LEU A 167 -4.29 3.29 19.48
C LEU A 167 -3.83 4.02 20.74
N ASN A 168 -3.70 5.35 20.66
CA ASN A 168 -3.28 6.23 21.74
C ASN A 168 -2.10 5.67 22.58
N PRO A 169 -0.93 5.33 21.99
CA PRO A 169 0.22 4.72 22.68
C PRO A 169 0.99 5.66 23.64
N GLU A 170 1.26 5.24 24.87
CA GLU A 170 1.82 6.06 25.96
C GLU A 170 3.20 6.65 25.63
N LEU A 171 4.05 5.91 24.93
CA LEU A 171 5.45 6.27 24.69
C LEU A 171 5.67 7.16 23.45
N CYS A 172 4.61 7.51 22.71
CA CYS A 172 4.72 8.36 21.53
C CYS A 172 4.74 9.84 21.90
N ILE A 173 5.94 10.45 21.85
CA ILE A 173 6.14 11.89 22.11
C ILE A 173 5.37 12.76 21.11
N GLN A 174 5.15 12.26 19.88
CA GLN A 174 4.47 13.02 18.82
C GLN A 174 3.04 13.42 19.18
N LYS A 175 2.39 12.74 20.14
CA LYS A 175 1.07 13.14 20.65
C LYS A 175 1.06 14.54 21.26
N LYS A 176 2.19 14.97 21.86
CA LYS A 176 2.29 16.27 22.52
C LYS A 176 2.12 17.45 21.55
N PHE A 177 2.28 17.21 20.25
CA PHE A 177 2.15 18.24 19.20
C PHE A 177 0.81 18.19 18.46
N VAL A 178 -0.06 17.22 18.74
CA VAL A 178 -1.39 17.14 18.13
C VAL A 178 -2.37 17.89 19.00
N HIS A 179 -2.46 19.21 18.81
CA HIS A 179 -3.56 19.98 19.39
C HIS A 179 -4.86 19.57 18.71
N SER A 180 -5.84 19.12 19.50
CA SER A 180 -7.22 18.99 19.04
C SER A 180 -7.70 20.38 18.63
N LEU A 181 -7.96 20.58 17.34
CA LEU A 181 -8.73 21.73 16.87
C LEU A 181 -10.14 21.57 17.43
N ASN A 182 -10.39 22.14 18.60
CA ASN A 182 -11.73 22.35 19.12
C ASN A 182 -12.37 23.44 18.26
N LEU A 183 -12.84 23.03 17.08
CA LEU A 183 -13.70 23.87 16.27
C LEU A 183 -15.04 23.94 17.01
N GLN A 184 -15.26 25.07 17.69
CA GLN A 184 -16.59 25.44 18.14
C GLN A 184 -17.40 25.69 16.87
N TRP A 185 -18.16 24.68 16.44
CA TRP A 185 -19.23 24.86 15.49
C TRP A 185 -20.34 25.62 16.21
N THR A 186 -20.26 26.94 16.20
CA THR A 186 -21.38 27.85 16.47
C THR A 186 -22.15 28.08 15.19
#